data_AF-A0A519SLL2-F1
#
_entry.id   AF-A0A519SLL2-F1
#
_cell.length_a   1.000
_cell.length_b   1.000
_cell.length_c   1.000
_cell.angle_alpha   90.00
_cell.angle_beta   90.00
_cell.angle_gamma   90.00
#
_symmetry.space_group_name_H-M   'P 1'
#
loop_
_entity.id
_entity.type
_entity.pdbx_description
1 polymer ?
#
loop_
_entity_poly.entity_id
_entity_poly.type
_entity_poly.pdbx_seq_one_letter_code
_entity_poly.pdbx_strand_id
1 'polypeptide(L)'
;MDDKVIRSIVSIAALFLINWIARSIFYSFIDGSSTLDFVAKGEWIIAGGTCILICMINDKENSNVGSAIGLVPILATIVGIFMPYSMGLVILYNLILIGTIIYVIANNYY
;
A
#
# COMPACT_ATOMS: atom_id res chain seq x y z
N MET A 1 -4.92 -13.99 -22.57
CA MET A 1 -4.39 -12.93 -21.69
C MET A 1 -3.28 -13.57 -20.89
N ASP A 2 -2.06 -13.01 -20.93
CA ASP A 2 -0.91 -13.61 -20.23
C ASP A 2 -1.19 -13.76 -18.74
N ASP A 3 -0.80 -14.90 -18.15
CA ASP A 3 -0.90 -15.18 -16.70
C ASP A 3 -0.25 -14.10 -15.82
N LYS A 4 0.65 -13.31 -16.41
CA LYS A 4 1.30 -12.15 -15.82
C LYS A 4 0.30 -11.03 -15.55
N VAL A 5 -0.45 -10.63 -16.58
CA VAL A 5 -1.45 -9.56 -16.52
C VAL A 5 -2.59 -9.93 -15.58
N ILE A 6 -2.99 -11.20 -15.58
CA ILE A 6 -4.01 -11.73 -14.65
C ILE A 6 -3.54 -11.56 -13.21
N ARG A 7 -2.31 -11.99 -12.89
CA ARG A 7 -1.74 -11.81 -11.54
C ARG A 7 -1.65 -10.35 -11.13
N SER A 8 -1.27 -9.45 -12.04
CA SER A 8 -1.23 -8.02 -11.78
C SER A 8 -2.58 -7.44 -11.39
N ILE A 9 -3.61 -7.78 -12.17
CA ILE A 9 -4.98 -7.30 -11.95
C ILE A 9 -5.51 -7.84 -10.63
N VAL A 10 -5.26 -9.12 -10.33
CA VAL A 10 -5.67 -9.75 -9.07
C VAL A 10 -4.96 -9.11 -7.87
N SER A 11 -3.66 -8.84 -7.96
CA SER A 11 -2.90 -8.18 -6.90
C SER A 11 -3.37 -6.74 -6.65
N ILE A 12 -3.66 -5.97 -7.70
CA ILE A 12 -4.21 -4.62 -7.57
C ILE A 12 -5.63 -4.67 -6.98
N ALA A 13 -6.48 -5.58 -7.44
CA ALA A 13 -7.83 -5.75 -6.89
C ALA A 13 -7.81 -6.16 -5.41
N ALA A 14 -6.89 -7.07 -5.04
CA ALA A 14 -6.66 -7.45 -3.65
C ALA A 14 -6.19 -6.27 -2.80
N LEU A 15 -5.33 -5.39 -3.33
CA LEU A 15 -4.90 -4.17 -2.62
C LEU A 15 -6.11 -3.30 -2.27
N PHE A 16 -6.97 -3.01 -3.24
CA PHE A 16 -8.15 -2.19 -3.03
C PHE A 16 -9.12 -2.83 -2.03
N LEU A 17 -9.38 -4.14 -2.15
CA LEU A 17 -10.26 -4.87 -1.25
C LEU A 17 -9.73 -4.91 0.19
N ILE A 18 -8.47 -5.29 0.39
CA ILE A 18 -7.88 -5.37 1.73
C ILE A 18 -7.80 -3.99 2.37
N ASN A 19 -7.38 -2.97 1.62
CA ASN A 19 -7.29 -1.60 2.12
C ASN A 19 -8.68 -1.05 2.48
N TRP A 20 -9.72 -1.37 1.70
CA TRP A 20 -11.10 -0.99 2.00
C TRP A 20 -11.64 -1.70 3.25
N ILE A 21 -11.47 -3.02 3.37
CA ILE A 21 -11.91 -3.79 4.54
C ILE A 21 -11.19 -3.31 5.79
N ALA A 22 -9.87 -3.16 5.73
CA ALA A 22 -9.07 -2.70 6.87
C ALA A 22 -9.42 -1.28 7.31
N ARG A 23 -9.68 -0.35 6.37
CA ARG A 23 -10.20 0.98 6.71
C ARG A 23 -11.59 0.91 7.36
N SER A 24 -12.49 0.09 6.83
CA SER A 24 -13.85 -0.05 7.37
C SER A 24 -13.83 -0.59 8.80
N ILE A 25 -12.98 -1.58 9.07
CA ILE A 25 -12.75 -2.10 10.42
C ILE A 25 -12.12 -1.02 11.30
N PHE A 26 -11.10 -0.32 10.83
CA PHE A 26 -10.46 0.76 11.59
C PHE A 26 -11.45 1.85 11.99
N TYR A 27 -12.24 2.36 11.03
CA TYR A 27 -13.27 3.36 11.28
C TYR A 27 -14.36 2.86 12.24
N SER A 28 -14.62 1.56 12.34
CA SER A 28 -15.59 1.01 13.29
C SER A 28 -15.18 1.15 14.76
N PHE A 29 -13.89 1.38 15.03
CA PHE A 29 -13.35 1.62 16.38
C PHE A 29 -13.13 3.10 16.70
N ILE A 30 -13.41 3.99 15.74
CA ILE A 30 -13.20 5.43 15.88
C ILE A 30 -14.52 6.07 16.35
N ASP A 31 -14.52 6.57 17.58
CA ASP A 31 -15.61 7.40 18.08
C ASP A 31 -15.56 8.79 17.47
N GLY A 32 -16.71 9.48 17.43
CA GLY A 32 -16.86 10.81 16.82
C GLY A 32 -16.00 11.93 17.45
N SER A 33 -15.32 11.68 18.56
CA SER A 33 -14.39 12.61 19.23
C SER A 33 -12.91 12.38 18.86
N SER A 34 -12.61 11.38 18.04
CA SER A 34 -11.25 11.02 17.66
C SER A 34 -10.56 12.14 16.88
N THR A 35 -9.29 12.41 17.18
CA THR A 35 -8.54 13.47 16.51
C THR A 35 -8.28 13.12 15.04
N LEU A 36 -8.39 14.12 14.15
CA LEU A 36 -8.07 13.96 12.72
C LEU A 36 -6.65 13.42 12.49
N ASP A 37 -5.70 13.74 13.37
CA ASP A 37 -4.33 13.22 13.35
C ASP A 37 -4.26 11.71 13.62
N PHE A 38 -5.09 11.20 14.56
CA PHE A 38 -5.16 9.77 14.84
C PHE A 38 -5.74 8.99 13.65
N VAL A 39 -6.82 9.50 13.06
CA VAL A 39 -7.44 8.93 11.87
C VAL A 39 -6.43 8.88 10.72
N ALA A 40 -5.76 10.01 10.46
CA ALA A 40 -4.75 10.13 9.42
C ALA A 40 -3.66 9.06 9.55
N LYS A 41 -3.02 8.95 10.72
CA LYS A 41 -1.96 7.96 10.97
C LYS A 41 -2.43 6.53 10.72
N GLY A 42 -3.65 6.20 11.10
CA GLY A 42 -4.25 4.90 10.81
C GLY A 42 -4.42 4.64 9.31
N GLU A 43 -4.89 5.62 8.54
CA GLU A 43 -5.03 5.48 7.09
C GLU A 43 -3.69 5.24 6.38
N TRP A 44 -2.62 5.90 6.83
CA TRP A 44 -1.26 5.70 6.32
C TRP A 44 -0.75 4.29 6.61
N ILE A 45 -0.92 3.81 7.84
CA ILE A 45 -0.48 2.48 8.27
C ILE A 45 -1.21 1.39 7.46
N ILE A 46 -2.52 1.51 7.28
CA ILE A 46 -3.33 0.50 6.60
C ILE A 46 -2.95 0.39 5.12
N ALA A 47 -2.86 1.53 4.44
CA ALA A 47 -2.49 1.54 3.02
C ALA A 47 -1.05 1.06 2.79
N GLY A 48 -0.12 1.46 3.67
CA GLY A 48 1.26 1.01 3.66
C GLY A 48 1.43 -0.48 3.88
N GLY A 49 0.84 -0.99 4.96
CA GLY A 49 0.88 -2.42 5.31
C GLY A 49 0.32 -3.30 4.21
N THR A 50 -0.80 -2.90 3.60
CA THR A 50 -1.42 -3.63 2.50
C THR A 50 -0.49 -3.68 1.27
N CYS A 51 0.17 -2.56 0.95
CA CYS A 51 1.13 -2.50 -0.15
C CYS A 51 2.35 -3.38 0.11
N ILE A 52 2.90 -3.39 1.33
CA ILE A 52 4.03 -4.24 1.70
C ILE A 52 3.68 -5.71 1.50
N LEU A 53 2.53 -6.14 2.02
CA LEU A 53 2.06 -7.53 1.87
C LEU A 53 1.96 -7.94 0.41
N ILE A 54 1.43 -7.08 -0.45
CA ILE A 54 1.29 -7.37 -1.88
C ILE A 54 2.64 -7.37 -2.57
N CYS A 55 3.55 -6.47 -2.22
CA CYS A 55 4.91 -6.51 -2.74
C CYS A 55 5.60 -7.82 -2.35
N MET A 56 5.48 -8.26 -1.09
CA MET A 56 6.03 -9.54 -0.62
C MET A 56 5.44 -10.76 -1.33
N ILE A 57 4.13 -10.79 -1.57
CA ILE A 57 3.47 -11.91 -2.29
C ILE A 57 3.91 -11.98 -3.75
N ASN A 58 4.19 -10.83 -4.38
CA ASN A 58 4.56 -10.76 -5.79
C ASN A 58 6.09 -10.80 -6.01
N ASP A 59 6.89 -10.76 -4.96
CA ASP A 59 8.35 -10.80 -5.04
C ASP A 59 8.86 -12.23 -5.19
N LYS A 60 9.80 -12.45 -6.12
CA LYS A 60 10.53 -13.72 -6.25
C LYS A 60 11.73 -13.71 -5.31
N GLU A 61 11.89 -14.80 -4.56
CA GLU A 61 12.93 -15.07 -3.53
C GLU A 61 14.40 -14.73 -3.92
N ASN A 62 14.71 -14.40 -5.17
CA ASN A 62 16.08 -14.14 -5.64
C ASN A 62 16.29 -12.80 -6.36
N SER A 63 15.37 -11.83 -6.25
CA SER A 63 15.60 -10.51 -6.85
C SER A 63 16.14 -9.51 -5.81
N ASN A 64 17.36 -9.00 -6.02
CA ASN A 64 17.89 -7.83 -5.25
C ASN A 64 16.95 -6.60 -5.35
N VAL A 65 16.09 -6.61 -6.36
CA VAL A 65 15.06 -5.62 -6.65
C VAL A 65 13.89 -5.73 -5.67
N GLY A 66 13.53 -6.95 -5.27
CA GLY A 66 12.47 -7.26 -4.32
C GLY A 66 12.62 -6.66 -2.92
N SER A 67 13.84 -6.76 -2.37
CA SER A 67 14.15 -6.21 -1.04
C SER A 67 14.10 -4.68 -1.02
N ALA A 68 14.56 -4.02 -2.09
CA ALA A 68 14.50 -2.57 -2.26
C ALA A 68 13.06 -2.09 -2.46
N ILE A 69 12.22 -2.88 -3.14
CA ILE A 69 10.84 -2.50 -3.37
C ILE A 69 9.95 -2.69 -2.14
N GLY A 70 10.22 -3.69 -1.28
CA GLY A 70 9.56 -3.77 0.03
C GLY A 70 9.86 -2.57 0.93
N LEU A 71 11.05 -1.95 0.77
CA LEU A 71 11.50 -0.78 1.52
C LEU A 71 10.76 0.52 1.16
N VAL A 72 10.34 0.71 -0.10
CA VAL A 72 9.69 1.96 -0.55
C VAL A 72 8.33 2.19 0.14
N PRO A 73 7.41 1.22 0.20
CA PRO A 73 6.17 1.34 0.97
C PRO A 73 6.43 1.55 2.46
N ILE A 74 7.44 0.89 3.05
CA ILE A 74 7.80 1.06 4.47
C ILE A 74 8.22 2.51 4.73
N LEU A 75 9.16 3.04 3.95
CA LEU A 75 9.64 4.41 4.08
C LEU A 75 8.52 5.42 3.84
N ALA A 76 7.71 5.21 2.80
CA ALA A 76 6.58 6.07 2.49
C ALA A 76 5.53 6.08 3.62
N THR A 77 5.32 4.94 4.28
CA THR A 77 4.42 4.82 5.45
C THR A 77 4.98 5.56 6.65
N ILE A 78 6.27 5.38 6.96
CA ILE A 78 6.94 6.10 8.06
C ILE A 78 6.86 7.61 7.82
N VAL A 79 7.20 8.08 6.63
CA VAL A 79 7.11 9.50 6.26
C VAL A 79 5.67 10.01 6.37
N GLY A 80 4.69 9.24 5.89
CA GLY A 80 3.27 9.58 5.96
C GLY A 80 2.75 9.76 7.39
N ILE A 81 3.21 8.94 8.34
CA ILE A 81 2.83 9.04 9.77
C ILE A 81 3.28 10.38 10.40
N PHE A 82 4.38 10.96 9.93
CA PHE A 82 4.91 12.24 10.43
C PHE A 82 4.41 13.45 9.64
N MET A 83 3.70 13.25 8.52
CA MET A 83 3.18 14.34 7.71
C MET A 83 1.81 14.82 8.22
N PRO A 84 1.54 16.14 8.20
CA PRO A 84 0.22 16.66 8.52
C PRO A 84 -0.80 16.14 7.49
N TYR A 85 -2.01 15.81 7.97
CA TYR A 85 -3.06 15.31 7.08
C TYR A 85 -3.39 16.34 6.00
N SER A 86 -3.16 15.95 4.75
CA SER A 86 -3.51 16.72 3.56
C SER A 86 -4.01 15.75 2.49
N MET A 87 -5.18 16.03 1.91
CA MET A 87 -5.73 15.21 0.83
C MET A 87 -4.75 15.06 -0.34
N GLY A 88 -3.93 16.08 -0.63
CA GLY A 88 -2.91 16.02 -1.67
C GLY A 88 -1.81 15.00 -1.37
N LEU A 89 -1.41 14.87 -0.11
CA LEU A 89 -0.41 13.88 0.33
C LEU A 89 -0.99 12.46 0.30
N VAL A 90 -2.25 12.29 0.68
CA VAL A 90 -2.95 10.99 0.61
C VAL A 90 -3.05 10.50 -0.83
N ILE A 91 -3.37 11.38 -1.78
CA ILE A 91 -3.42 11.04 -3.21
C ILE A 91 -2.03 10.65 -3.72
N LEU A 92 -1.01 11.46 -3.43
CA LEU A 92 0.37 11.20 -3.85
C LEU A 92 0.87 9.86 -3.32
N TYR A 93 0.54 9.53 -2.08
CA TYR A 93 0.91 8.26 -1.46
C TYR A 93 0.28 7.06 -2.14
N ASN A 94 -1.03 7.11 -2.40
CA ASN A 94 -1.70 6.01 -3.11
C ASN A 94 -1.13 5.83 -4.53
N LEU A 95 -0.76 6.92 -5.22
CA LEU A 95 -0.08 6.84 -6.52
C LEU A 95 1.30 6.18 -6.41
N ILE A 96 2.08 6.51 -5.38
CA ILE A 96 3.38 5.86 -5.12
C ILE A 96 3.16 4.36 -4.90
N LEU A 97 2.21 3.96 -4.03
CA LEU A 97 1.94 2.55 -3.75
C LEU A 97 1.51 1.78 -5.00
N ILE A 98 0.60 2.34 -5.81
CA ILE A 98 0.17 1.73 -7.09
C ILE A 98 1.36 1.60 -8.05
N GLY A 99 2.15 2.66 -8.20
CA GLY A 99 3.35 2.65 -9.05
C GLY A 99 4.36 1.60 -8.60
N THR A 100 4.57 1.45 -7.29
CA THR A 100 5.43 0.43 -6.70
C THR A 100 4.94 -0.97 -7.05
N ILE A 101 3.65 -1.25 -6.91
CA ILE A 101 3.08 -2.57 -7.23
C ILE A 101 3.24 -2.89 -8.72
N ILE A 102 2.91 -1.94 -9.60
CA ILE A 102 3.10 -2.10 -11.05
C ILE A 102 4.57 -2.41 -11.38
N TYR A 103 5.50 -1.75 -10.71
CA TYR A 103 6.94 -1.96 -10.89
C TYR A 103 7.40 -3.33 -10.39
N VAL A 104 6.98 -3.79 -9.19
CA VAL A 104 7.26 -5.15 -8.67
C VAL A 104 6.81 -6.18 -9.67
N ILE A 105 5.57 -6.04 -10.13
CA ILE A 105 4.96 -6.93 -11.09
C ILE A 105 5.80 -6.94 -12.36
N ALA A 106 6.05 -5.78 -12.98
CA ALA A 106 6.80 -5.69 -14.23
C ALA A 106 8.18 -6.36 -14.13
N ASN A 107 8.93 -6.11 -13.05
CA ASN A 107 10.28 -6.65 -12.88
C ASN A 107 10.34 -8.13 -12.46
N ASN A 108 9.33 -8.68 -11.79
CA ASN A 108 9.34 -10.12 -11.45
C ASN A 108 9.05 -11.05 -12.65
N TYR A 109 8.71 -10.48 -13.80
CA TYR A 109 8.36 -11.20 -15.03
C TYR A 109 9.36 -11.08 -16.17
N TYR A 110 10.48 -10.39 -15.96
CA TYR A 110 11.69 -10.39 -16.81
C TYR A 110 12.83 -11.09 -16.06
#